data_AF-A0A1J3HNN3-F1
#
_entry.id   AF-A0A1J3HNN3-F1
#
_cell.length_a   1.000
_cell.length_b   1.000
_cell.length_c   1.000
_cell.angle_alpha   90.00
_cell.angle_beta   90.00
_cell.angle_gamma   90.00
#
_symmetry.space_group_name_H-M   'P 1'
#
loop_
_entity.id
_entity.type
_entity.pdbx_description
1 polymer ?
#
loop_
_entity_poly.entity_id
_entity_poly.type
_entity_poly.pdbx_seq_one_letter_code
_entity_poly.pdbx_strand_id
1 'polypeptide(L)'
;MEQQLTLLLPNSPKGANNVEILEYASLPSSSSSTHSHRTFVKFFVFFFLIFFAYYFIISSFTISPNLPDSASGNVSSAKCDLFTGDWIPDPSGPLYTNLSCHHIQDFQNCLMNGRPDVNYLFWRWKPRDCDLPRFTPSQFLHTVKNKWLAFIGDSIARNHVQSLICILSQVEEVVEIYHDKEFRSKIWRFPSHNF
;
A
#
# COMPACT_ATOMS: atom_id res chain seq x y z
N MET A 1 -2.58 -17.62 12.12
CA MET A 1 -3.83 -17.07 11.53
C MET A 1 -3.43 -16.53 10.17
N GLU A 2 -3.52 -17.38 9.14
CA GLU A 2 -3.06 -17.06 7.79
C GLU A 2 -3.86 -15.90 7.21
N GLN A 3 -3.17 -14.83 6.81
CA GLN A 3 -3.73 -13.81 5.94
C GLN A 3 -3.46 -14.23 4.50
N GLN A 4 -4.46 -14.79 3.85
CA GLN A 4 -4.42 -15.05 2.42
C GLN A 4 -4.58 -13.71 1.72
N LEU A 5 -3.46 -13.12 1.29
CA LEU A 5 -3.43 -11.91 0.46
C LEU A 5 -3.92 -12.27 -0.94
N THR A 6 -5.23 -12.16 -1.17
CA THR A 6 -5.77 -12.25 -2.53
C THR A 6 -5.59 -10.91 -3.22
N LEU A 7 -4.48 -10.76 -3.95
CA LEU A 7 -4.31 -9.69 -4.93
C LEU A 7 -5.36 -9.88 -6.03
N LEU A 8 -6.47 -9.15 -5.95
CA LEU A 8 -7.44 -9.08 -7.05
C LEU A 8 -6.86 -8.17 -8.15
N LEU A 9 -6.21 -8.77 -9.13
CA LEU A 9 -5.94 -8.13 -10.41
C LEU A 9 -7.29 -7.85 -11.12
N PRO A 10 -7.56 -6.63 -11.61
CA PRO A 10 -8.87 -6.26 -12.16
C PRO A 10 -9.20 -6.88 -13.53
N ASN A 11 -8.39 -7.80 -14.04
CA ASN A 11 -8.58 -8.42 -15.35
C ASN A 11 -8.47 -9.95 -15.30
N SER A 12 -9.47 -10.61 -14.68
CA SER A 12 -9.67 -12.06 -14.85
C SER A 12 -10.96 -12.31 -15.64
N PRO A 13 -10.89 -12.94 -16.83
CA PRO A 13 -12.08 -13.24 -17.64
C PRO A 13 -12.90 -14.35 -16.99
N LYS A 14 -14.21 -14.11 -16.89
CA LYS A 14 -15.20 -15.06 -16.39
C LYS A 14 -15.39 -16.21 -17.38
N GLY A 15 -15.35 -17.43 -16.88
CA GLY A 15 -16.02 -18.59 -17.51
C GLY A 15 -15.09 -19.71 -17.95
N ALA A 16 -14.95 -20.72 -17.11
CA ALA A 16 -14.68 -22.09 -17.54
C ALA A 16 -15.23 -23.04 -16.47
N ASN A 17 -16.47 -23.48 -16.67
CA ASN A 17 -16.96 -24.72 -16.07
C ASN A 17 -16.23 -25.86 -16.78
N ASN A 18 -15.63 -26.79 -16.01
CA ASN A 18 -15.40 -28.21 -16.30
C ASN A 18 -14.28 -28.72 -15.38
N VAL A 19 -14.65 -29.37 -14.28
CA VAL A 19 -13.72 -30.19 -13.49
C VAL A 19 -13.80 -31.59 -14.06
N GLU A 20 -12.84 -31.93 -14.91
CA GLU A 20 -12.60 -33.30 -15.38
C GLU A 20 -11.75 -34.01 -14.33
N ILE A 21 -12.32 -35.03 -13.69
CA ILE A 21 -11.63 -35.90 -12.74
C ILE A 21 -10.82 -36.90 -13.57
N LEU A 22 -9.50 -36.70 -13.64
CA LEU A 22 -8.59 -37.72 -14.15
C LEU A 22 -8.11 -38.61 -13.01
N GLU A 23 -8.58 -39.84 -13.07
CA GLU A 23 -8.19 -41.01 -12.28
C GLU A 23 -6.70 -41.30 -12.49
N TYR A 24 -5.89 -41.24 -11.43
CA TYR A 24 -4.46 -41.54 -11.51
C TYR A 24 -4.24 -43.04 -11.43
N ALA A 25 -3.96 -43.67 -12.57
CA ALA A 25 -3.52 -45.04 -12.66
C ALA A 25 -2.16 -45.25 -11.99
N SER A 26 -2.00 -46.41 -11.36
CA SER A 26 -0.82 -46.88 -10.64
C SER A 26 0.40 -47.04 -11.57
N LEU A 27 1.59 -46.61 -11.09
CA LEU A 27 2.89 -46.82 -11.73
C LEU A 27 3.53 -48.14 -11.25
N PRO A 28 4.17 -48.94 -12.15
CA PRO A 28 5.08 -49.98 -11.73
C PRO A 28 6.51 -49.43 -11.55
N SER A 29 7.19 -49.94 -10.54
CA SER A 29 8.61 -49.73 -10.27
C SER A 29 9.50 -50.42 -11.30
N SER A 30 10.52 -49.74 -11.83
CA SER A 30 11.78 -50.40 -12.18
C SER A 30 12.97 -49.43 -12.14
N SER A 31 14.09 -49.96 -11.68
CA SER A 31 15.37 -49.30 -11.38
C SER A 31 16.31 -49.30 -12.59
N SER A 32 17.11 -48.23 -12.77
CA SER A 32 18.46 -48.34 -13.36
C SER A 32 19.32 -47.11 -13.04
N SER A 33 20.54 -47.36 -12.57
CA SER A 33 21.42 -46.47 -11.81
C SER A 33 22.27 -45.49 -12.64
N THR A 34 21.91 -45.19 -13.88
CA THR A 34 22.63 -44.20 -14.73
C THR A 34 21.81 -42.94 -15.05
N HIS A 35 20.57 -42.85 -14.56
CA HIS A 35 19.69 -41.67 -14.72
C HIS A 35 19.89 -40.62 -13.60
N SER A 36 20.33 -41.06 -12.41
CA SER A 36 20.45 -40.21 -11.21
C SER A 36 21.50 -39.09 -11.37
N HIS A 37 22.70 -39.41 -11.88
CA HIS A 37 23.79 -38.43 -12.03
C HIS A 37 23.48 -37.38 -13.11
N ARG A 38 22.91 -37.80 -14.26
CA ARG A 38 22.56 -36.89 -15.37
C ARG A 38 21.37 -35.98 -15.04
N THR A 39 20.48 -36.42 -14.15
CA THR A 39 19.36 -35.62 -13.65
C THR A 39 19.84 -34.63 -12.58
N PHE A 40 20.71 -35.07 -11.67
CA PHE A 40 21.33 -34.24 -10.65
C PHE A 40 22.18 -33.10 -11.23
N VAL A 41 22.98 -33.37 -12.27
CA VAL A 41 23.76 -32.33 -12.97
C VAL A 41 22.83 -31.30 -13.63
N LYS A 42 21.72 -31.72 -14.23
CA LYS A 42 20.75 -30.79 -14.82
C LYS A 42 20.08 -29.89 -13.77
N PHE A 43 19.71 -30.45 -12.62
CA PHE A 43 19.17 -29.67 -11.51
C PHE A 43 20.21 -28.66 -10.99
N PHE A 44 21.45 -29.11 -10.78
CA PHE A 44 22.52 -28.23 -10.28
C PHE A 44 22.83 -27.08 -11.25
N VAL A 45 22.89 -27.37 -12.56
CA VAL A 45 23.06 -26.35 -13.61
C VAL A 45 21.88 -25.38 -13.62
N PHE A 46 20.64 -25.87 -13.50
CA PHE A 46 19.45 -25.02 -13.46
C PHE A 46 19.43 -24.08 -12.25
N PHE A 47 19.74 -24.58 -11.06
CA PHE A 47 19.83 -23.75 -9.85
C PHE A 47 20.99 -22.74 -9.95
N PHE A 48 22.13 -23.14 -10.51
CA PHE A 48 23.26 -22.23 -10.74
C PHE A 48 22.91 -21.11 -11.72
N LEU A 49 22.19 -21.41 -12.80
CA LEU A 49 21.72 -20.42 -13.77
C LEU A 49 20.71 -19.45 -13.16
N ILE A 50 19.77 -19.93 -12.33
CA ILE A 50 18.83 -19.07 -11.60
C ILE A 50 19.57 -18.17 -10.62
N PHE A 51 20.53 -18.71 -9.87
CA PHE A 51 21.33 -17.92 -8.92
C PHE A 51 22.14 -16.83 -9.63
N PHE A 52 22.78 -17.16 -10.76
CA PHE A 52 23.55 -16.20 -11.53
C PHE A 52 22.66 -15.12 -12.17
N ALA A 53 21.48 -15.50 -12.68
CA ALA A 53 20.49 -14.55 -13.20
C ALA A 53 19.97 -13.63 -12.09
N TYR A 54 19.67 -14.16 -10.90
CA TYR A 54 19.24 -13.38 -9.74
C TYR A 54 20.32 -12.40 -9.27
N TYR A 55 21.58 -12.85 -9.22
CA TYR A 55 22.72 -11.99 -8.87
C TYR A 55 22.94 -10.88 -9.90
N PHE A 56 22.83 -11.19 -11.20
CA PHE A 56 22.94 -10.19 -12.28
C PHE A 56 21.77 -9.19 -12.26
N ILE A 57 20.55 -9.64 -11.96
CA ILE A 57 19.41 -8.75 -11.76
C ILE A 57 19.69 -7.82 -10.57
N ILE A 58 20.09 -8.34 -9.40
CA ILE A 58 20.39 -7.49 -8.23
C ILE A 58 21.52 -6.49 -8.53
N SER A 59 22.60 -6.91 -9.19
CA SER A 59 23.71 -6.01 -9.50
C SER A 59 23.32 -4.92 -10.49
N SER A 60 22.42 -5.22 -11.44
CA SER A 60 21.85 -4.23 -12.37
C SER A 60 20.83 -3.28 -11.72
N PHE A 61 20.20 -3.67 -10.60
CA PHE A 61 19.31 -2.80 -9.82
C PHE A 61 20.08 -1.91 -8.83
N THR A 62 21.33 -2.23 -8.49
CA THR A 62 22.22 -1.34 -7.73
C THR A 62 23.05 -0.48 -8.67
N ILE A 63 22.51 0.66 -9.11
CA ILE A 63 23.13 2.00 -9.28
C ILE A 63 22.38 2.83 -10.33
N SER A 64 21.51 3.72 -9.85
CA SER A 64 21.52 5.15 -10.18
C SER A 64 20.57 5.92 -9.27
N PRO A 65 21.05 6.60 -8.22
CA PRO A 65 20.32 7.68 -7.60
C PRO A 65 20.57 8.94 -8.46
N ASN A 66 19.78 9.12 -9.51
CA ASN A 66 19.75 10.37 -10.24
C ASN A 66 18.33 10.93 -10.16
N LEU A 67 18.02 11.61 -9.05
CA LEU A 67 17.00 12.66 -9.05
C LEU A 67 17.68 13.93 -9.59
N PRO A 68 17.08 14.64 -10.57
CA PRO A 68 17.56 15.95 -10.96
C PRO A 68 17.22 16.95 -9.85
N ASP A 69 18.21 17.29 -9.06
CA ASP A 69 18.14 18.42 -8.14
C ASP A 69 18.24 19.70 -8.98
N SER A 70 17.17 20.48 -8.99
CA SER A 70 17.16 21.84 -9.54
C SER A 70 16.50 22.77 -8.54
N ALA A 71 17.30 23.24 -7.58
CA ALA A 71 17.62 24.67 -7.41
C ALA A 71 18.32 24.90 -6.06
N SER A 72 19.64 25.03 -6.14
CA SER A 72 20.52 25.93 -5.38
C SER A 72 20.09 26.41 -3.98
N GLY A 73 20.81 25.90 -2.99
CA GLY A 73 20.99 26.49 -1.67
C GLY A 73 21.93 25.64 -0.84
N ASN A 74 23.21 26.02 -0.74
CA ASN A 74 24.20 25.38 0.14
C ASN A 74 23.73 25.46 1.60
N VAL A 75 23.01 24.45 2.03
CA VAL A 75 22.85 24.08 3.43
C VAL A 75 23.33 22.64 3.47
N SER A 76 24.33 22.36 4.30
CA SER A 76 24.64 20.99 4.72
C SER A 76 23.31 20.29 4.98
N SER A 77 22.90 19.37 4.11
CA SER A 77 21.60 18.70 4.20
C SER A 77 21.59 17.91 5.50
N ALA A 78 21.17 18.58 6.58
CA ALA A 78 20.81 17.94 7.81
C ALA A 78 19.66 17.04 7.39
N LYS A 79 19.95 15.73 7.35
CA LYS A 79 18.99 14.68 7.08
C LYS A 79 17.80 14.91 8.01
N CYS A 80 16.70 15.44 7.49
CA CYS A 80 15.53 15.69 8.33
C CYS A 80 14.95 14.36 8.77
N ASP A 81 15.04 14.08 10.07
CA ASP A 81 14.36 12.94 10.67
C ASP A 81 12.90 13.29 10.94
N LEU A 82 12.00 12.75 10.11
CA LEU A 82 10.56 12.98 10.23
C LEU A 82 9.95 12.34 11.49
N PHE A 83 10.65 11.40 12.12
CA PHE A 83 10.13 10.64 13.25
C PHE A 83 10.51 11.24 14.60
N THR A 84 11.42 12.22 14.62
CA THR A 84 11.79 12.92 15.86
C THR A 84 11.36 14.39 15.82
N GLY A 85 10.50 14.76 16.76
CA GLY A 85 9.71 15.98 16.71
C GLY A 85 8.91 16.17 17.99
N ASP A 86 8.10 17.22 17.97
CA ASP A 86 7.18 17.54 19.05
C ASP A 86 5.78 17.80 18.46
N TRP A 87 4.75 17.48 19.24
CA TRP A 87 3.40 17.95 18.96
C TRP A 87 3.30 19.42 19.35
N ILE A 88 2.84 20.25 18.43
CA ILE A 88 2.62 21.68 18.66
C ILE A 88 1.18 22.08 18.34
N PRO A 89 0.63 23.10 19.02
CA PRO A 89 -0.68 23.64 18.68
C PRO A 89 -0.70 24.18 17.23
N ASP A 90 -1.79 23.91 16.51
CA ASP A 90 -2.05 24.42 15.17
C ASP A 90 -3.45 25.05 15.11
N PRO A 91 -3.56 26.39 15.11
CA PRO A 91 -4.84 27.08 15.07
C PRO A 91 -5.59 26.89 13.75
N SER A 92 -4.93 26.38 12.71
CA SER A 92 -5.57 26.07 11.43
C SER A 92 -6.53 24.88 11.52
N GLY A 93 -6.46 24.09 12.60
CA GLY A 93 -7.35 22.95 12.85
C GLY A 93 -7.13 21.74 11.94
N PRO A 94 -8.04 20.75 11.99
CA PRO A 94 -7.94 19.54 11.18
C PRO A 94 -8.30 19.82 9.71
N LEU A 95 -7.83 18.96 8.80
CA LEU A 95 -8.15 19.06 7.37
C LEU A 95 -9.60 18.66 7.03
N TYR A 96 -10.27 17.96 7.93
CA TYR A 96 -11.67 17.58 7.81
C TYR A 96 -12.33 17.58 9.19
N THR A 97 -13.66 17.63 9.22
CA THR A 97 -14.47 17.58 10.43
C THR A 97 -15.46 16.43 10.35
N ASN A 98 -16.19 16.17 11.43
CA ASN A 98 -17.31 15.22 11.43
C ASN A 98 -18.47 15.63 10.51
N LEU A 99 -18.53 16.91 10.09
CA LEU A 99 -19.52 17.42 9.16
C LEU A 99 -19.04 17.34 7.70
N SER A 100 -17.74 17.52 7.46
CA SER A 100 -17.17 17.54 6.11
C SER A 100 -16.70 16.18 5.59
N CYS A 101 -16.74 15.13 6.41
CA CYS A 101 -16.44 13.77 5.97
C CYS A 101 -17.57 12.79 6.35
N HIS A 102 -18.13 12.14 5.34
CA HIS A 102 -19.19 11.13 5.48
C HIS A 102 -18.65 9.69 5.67
N HIS A 103 -17.33 9.50 5.69
CA HIS A 103 -16.69 8.18 5.81
C HIS A 103 -16.19 7.83 7.21
N ILE A 104 -16.40 8.73 8.19
CA ILE A 104 -16.13 8.45 9.60
C ILE A 104 -17.21 7.47 10.08
N GLN A 105 -16.80 6.30 10.58
CA GLN A 105 -17.76 5.34 11.12
C GLN A 105 -18.35 5.85 12.44
N ASP A 106 -19.61 5.53 12.70
CA ASP A 106 -20.35 6.02 13.87
C ASP A 106 -19.59 5.79 15.18
N PHE A 107 -19.05 4.58 15.38
CA PHE A 107 -18.31 4.23 16.59
C PHE A 107 -16.95 4.96 16.71
N GLN A 108 -16.43 5.55 15.63
CA GLN A 108 -15.21 6.35 15.60
C GLN A 108 -15.48 7.86 15.71
N ASN A 109 -16.73 8.30 15.55
CA ASN A 109 -17.10 9.71 15.52
C ASN A 109 -17.22 10.27 16.95
N CYS A 110 -16.08 10.59 17.58
CA CYS A 110 -16.02 11.04 18.97
C CYS A 110 -16.91 12.27 19.24
N LEU A 111 -16.96 13.22 18.32
CA LEU A 111 -17.77 14.44 18.47
C LEU A 111 -19.26 14.11 18.46
N MET A 112 -19.71 13.25 17.53
CA MET A 112 -21.09 12.77 17.48
C MET A 112 -21.45 11.92 18.72
N ASN A 113 -20.48 11.17 19.24
CA ASN A 113 -20.63 10.33 20.43
C ASN A 113 -20.51 11.12 21.75
N GLY A 114 -20.58 12.45 21.72
CA GLY A 114 -20.72 13.29 22.91
C GLY A 114 -19.41 13.64 23.61
N ARG A 115 -18.24 13.47 22.97
CA ARG A 115 -16.97 13.92 23.53
C ARG A 115 -16.95 15.46 23.69
N PRO A 116 -16.75 16.00 24.90
CA PRO A 116 -16.89 17.44 25.16
C PRO A 116 -15.62 18.24 24.83
N ASP A 117 -14.44 17.63 24.88
CA ASP A 117 -13.16 18.30 24.60
C ASP A 117 -12.82 18.24 23.11
N VAL A 118 -12.49 19.39 22.50
CA VAL A 118 -12.17 19.49 21.06
C VAL A 118 -10.71 19.83 20.78
N ASN A 119 -9.95 20.22 21.81
CA ASN A 119 -8.58 20.73 21.66
C ASN A 119 -7.61 19.69 21.06
N TYR A 120 -7.94 18.40 21.14
CA TYR A 120 -7.14 17.33 20.54
C TYR A 120 -7.05 17.43 19.00
N LEU A 121 -7.99 18.12 18.34
CA LEU A 121 -8.03 18.32 16.90
C LEU A 121 -7.05 19.40 16.40
N PHE A 122 -6.51 20.22 17.31
CA PHE A 122 -5.70 21.40 16.99
C PHE A 122 -4.22 21.18 17.28
N TRP A 123 -3.74 19.95 17.06
CA TRP A 123 -2.34 19.58 17.19
C TRP A 123 -1.78 19.16 15.84
N ARG A 124 -0.54 19.55 15.54
CA ARG A 124 0.24 18.98 14.44
C ARG A 124 1.58 18.49 14.92
N TRP A 125 2.09 17.47 14.23
CA TRP A 125 3.45 17.01 14.39
C TRP A 125 4.43 17.97 13.71
N LYS A 126 5.49 18.39 14.41
CA LYS A 126 6.60 19.18 13.86
C LYS A 126 7.92 18.43 14.06
N PRO A 127 8.57 17.94 12.98
CA PRO A 127 9.93 17.42 13.06
C PRO A 127 10.90 18.49 13.62
N ARG A 128 11.92 18.08 14.38
CA ARG A 128 12.87 19.04 14.98
C ARG A 128 13.75 19.72 13.94
N ASP A 129 14.13 18.99 12.90
CA ASP A 129 15.18 19.39 11.97
C ASP A 129 14.64 20.01 10.66
N CYS A 130 13.32 20.01 10.45
CA CYS A 130 12.71 20.66 9.30
C CYS A 130 11.23 21.01 9.49
N ASP A 131 10.73 21.93 8.67
CA ASP A 131 9.32 22.26 8.61
C ASP A 131 8.60 21.38 7.58
N LEU A 132 7.66 20.57 8.05
CA LEU A 132 6.80 19.76 7.19
C LEU A 132 5.70 20.65 6.57
N PRO A 133 5.56 20.73 5.24
CA PRO A 133 4.49 21.49 4.61
C PRO A 133 3.13 20.91 4.97
N ARG A 134 2.11 21.77 5.03
CA ARG A 134 0.73 21.32 5.26
C ARG A 134 0.28 20.44 4.09
N PHE A 135 -0.37 19.32 4.42
CA PHE A 135 -0.85 18.40 3.39
C PHE A 135 -1.87 19.07 2.47
N THR A 136 -1.65 18.95 1.16
CA THR A 136 -2.51 19.54 0.13
C THR A 136 -3.21 18.41 -0.65
N PRO A 137 -4.51 18.18 -0.43
CA PRO A 137 -5.21 17.03 -1.01
C PRO A 137 -5.22 17.03 -2.54
N SER A 138 -5.33 18.20 -3.16
CA SER A 138 -5.31 18.34 -4.63
C SER A 138 -3.97 17.96 -5.25
N GLN A 139 -2.85 18.35 -4.62
CA GLN A 139 -1.51 17.96 -5.06
C GLN A 139 -1.29 16.46 -4.89
N PHE A 140 -1.79 15.88 -3.80
CA PHE A 140 -1.73 14.44 -3.59
C PHE A 140 -2.47 13.70 -4.70
N LEU A 141 -3.75 14.01 -4.92
CA LEU A 141 -4.59 13.40 -5.96
C LEU A 141 -3.99 13.54 -7.36
N HIS A 142 -3.41 14.70 -7.67
CA HIS A 142 -2.68 14.90 -8.93
C HIS A 142 -1.46 13.96 -9.04
N THR A 143 -0.70 13.78 -7.96
CA THR A 143 0.50 12.94 -7.91
C THR A 143 0.19 11.45 -8.02
N VAL A 144 -0.95 11.02 -7.47
CA VAL A 144 -1.39 9.61 -7.48
C VAL A 144 -2.34 9.27 -8.64
N LYS A 145 -2.58 10.22 -9.56
CA LYS A 145 -3.43 10.02 -10.73
C LYS A 145 -3.02 8.77 -11.51
N ASN A 146 -3.99 7.92 -11.85
CA ASN A 146 -3.80 6.64 -12.55
C ASN A 146 -2.91 5.63 -11.81
N LYS A 147 -2.82 5.71 -10.47
CA LYS A 147 -2.07 4.75 -9.64
C LYS A 147 -3.03 4.04 -8.69
N TRP A 148 -2.53 3.01 -8.04
CA TRP A 148 -3.23 2.30 -6.96
C TRP A 148 -2.44 2.47 -5.67
N LEU A 149 -3.12 2.75 -4.57
CA LEU A 149 -2.55 2.76 -3.23
C LEU A 149 -3.32 1.76 -2.37
N ALA A 150 -2.61 0.77 -1.83
CA ALA A 150 -3.19 -0.24 -0.96
C ALA A 150 -2.60 -0.11 0.45
N PHE A 151 -3.48 -0.14 1.46
CA PHE A 151 -3.08 -0.26 2.86
C PHE A 151 -3.40 -1.69 3.30
N ILE A 152 -2.38 -2.41 3.74
CA ILE A 152 -2.49 -3.80 4.19
C ILE A 152 -2.07 -3.82 5.66
N GLY A 153 -2.98 -4.22 6.54
CA GLY A 153 -2.71 -4.26 7.96
C GLY A 153 -3.95 -4.60 8.78
N ASP A 154 -3.90 -4.21 10.04
CA ASP A 154 -4.97 -4.44 11.01
C ASP A 154 -5.98 -3.28 11.06
N SER A 155 -6.69 -3.16 12.18
CA SER A 155 -7.64 -2.06 12.42
C SER A 155 -6.99 -0.67 12.36
N ILE A 156 -5.70 -0.52 12.66
CA ILE A 156 -5.00 0.77 12.61
C ILE A 156 -4.79 1.19 11.15
N ALA A 157 -4.42 0.24 10.27
CA ALA A 157 -4.30 0.53 8.83
C ALA A 157 -5.64 0.97 8.24
N ARG A 158 -6.76 0.35 8.66
CA ARG A 158 -8.10 0.79 8.26
C ARG A 158 -8.40 2.22 8.71
N ASN A 159 -8.03 2.59 9.93
CA ASN A 159 -8.18 3.96 10.43
C ASN A 159 -7.38 4.97 9.59
N HIS A 160 -6.14 4.62 9.19
CA HIS A 160 -5.32 5.47 8.33
C HIS A 160 -5.96 5.70 6.96
N VAL A 161 -6.52 4.65 6.33
CA VAL A 161 -7.23 4.76 5.05
C VAL A 161 -8.45 5.68 5.17
N GLN A 162 -9.28 5.48 6.20
CA GLN A 162 -10.46 6.30 6.40
C GLN A 162 -10.11 7.77 6.61
N SER A 163 -9.06 8.06 7.39
CA SER A 163 -8.57 9.42 7.57
C SER A 163 -8.08 10.03 6.26
N LEU A 164 -7.30 9.29 5.46
CA LEU A 164 -6.85 9.75 4.15
C LEU A 164 -8.02 10.03 3.22
N ILE A 165 -8.99 9.12 3.15
CA ILE A 165 -10.22 9.31 2.35
C ILE A 165 -10.92 10.62 2.74
N CYS A 166 -11.14 10.87 4.03
CA CYS A 166 -11.77 12.12 4.49
C CYS A 166 -11.02 13.38 4.02
N ILE A 167 -9.68 13.34 4.06
CA ILE A 167 -8.83 14.45 3.62
C ILE A 167 -8.96 14.67 2.12
N LEU A 168 -8.96 13.59 1.32
CA LEU A 168 -9.06 13.67 -0.13
C LEU A 168 -10.48 14.04 -0.60
N SER A 169 -11.52 13.61 0.13
CA SER A 169 -12.92 13.99 -0.12
C SER A 169 -13.19 15.49 0.02
N GLN A 170 -12.24 16.27 0.56
CA GLN A 170 -12.35 17.74 0.53
C GLN A 170 -12.15 18.32 -0.89
N VAL A 171 -11.67 17.53 -1.85
CA VAL A 171 -11.46 17.93 -3.25
C VAL A 171 -12.41 17.19 -4.19
N GLU A 172 -12.58 15.88 -4.00
CA GLU A 172 -13.46 15.04 -4.82
C GLU A 172 -14.09 13.95 -3.97
N GLU A 173 -15.41 13.81 -4.01
CA GLU A 173 -16.11 12.76 -3.27
C GLU A 173 -15.66 11.37 -3.75
N VAL A 174 -15.34 10.49 -2.78
CA VAL A 174 -14.89 9.13 -3.09
C VAL A 174 -16.07 8.19 -3.27
N VAL A 175 -15.92 7.20 -4.15
CA VAL A 175 -16.91 6.15 -4.38
C VAL A 175 -16.36 4.81 -3.89
N GLU A 176 -17.07 4.14 -2.98
CA GLU A 176 -16.79 2.74 -2.65
C GLU A 176 -17.27 1.85 -3.80
N ILE A 177 -16.35 1.14 -4.46
CA ILE A 177 -16.65 0.30 -5.63
C ILE A 177 -16.66 -1.19 -5.31
N TYR A 178 -16.14 -1.58 -4.14
CA TYR A 178 -16.10 -2.97 -3.70
C TYR A 178 -15.94 -3.06 -2.18
N HIS A 179 -16.63 -4.04 -1.59
CA HIS A 179 -16.30 -4.62 -0.30
C HIS A 179 -16.57 -6.13 -0.32
N ASP A 180 -15.80 -6.90 0.45
CA ASP A 180 -16.13 -8.30 0.73
C ASP A 180 -17.25 -8.40 1.79
N LYS A 181 -17.84 -9.59 1.94
CA LYS A 181 -18.99 -9.82 2.84
C LYS A 181 -18.65 -9.51 4.30
N GLU A 182 -17.41 -9.77 4.68
CA GLU A 182 -16.89 -9.57 6.03
C GLU A 182 -16.30 -8.16 6.24
N PHE A 183 -16.36 -7.27 5.24
CA PHE A 183 -15.81 -5.92 5.24
C PHE A 183 -14.31 -5.84 5.64
N ARG A 184 -13.55 -6.92 5.37
CA ARG A 184 -12.09 -6.98 5.56
C ARG A 184 -11.35 -6.33 4.40
N SER A 185 -11.93 -6.39 3.20
CA SER A 185 -11.35 -5.87 1.97
C SER A 185 -12.29 -4.85 1.37
N LYS A 186 -11.78 -3.65 1.08
CA LYS A 186 -12.55 -2.55 0.51
C LYS A 186 -11.76 -1.83 -0.58
N ILE A 187 -12.45 -1.34 -1.59
CA ILE A 187 -11.86 -0.53 -2.65
C ILE A 187 -12.69 0.73 -2.82
N TRP A 188 -11.99 1.85 -2.80
CA TRP A 188 -12.52 3.18 -3.05
C TRP A 188 -11.88 3.76 -4.30
N ARG A 189 -12.59 4.68 -4.96
CA ARG A 189 -12.15 5.30 -6.20
C ARG A 189 -12.50 6.79 -6.21
N PHE A 190 -11.54 7.62 -6.62
CA PHE A 190 -11.70 9.03 -6.98
C PHE A 190 -11.84 9.13 -8.50
N PRO A 191 -13.08 9.25 -9.05
CA PRO A 191 -13.35 9.04 -10.47
C PRO A 191 -12.54 9.92 -11.43
N SER A 192 -12.39 11.20 -11.12
CA SER A 192 -11.72 12.22 -11.94
C SER A 192 -10.19 12.03 -11.98
N HIS A 193 -9.65 11.39 -10.94
CA HIS A 193 -8.21 11.10 -10.82
C HIS A 193 -7.86 9.67 -11.24
N ASN A 194 -8.86 8.80 -11.47
CA ASN A 194 -8.64 7.36 -11.72
C ASN A 194 -7.65 6.78 -10.69
N PHE A 195 -7.86 7.13 -9.43
CA PHE A 195 -7.10 6.72 -8.26
C PHE A 195 -8.01 5.94 -7.33
#